data_AF-A0AA34X1G2-F1
#
_entry.id   AF-A0AA34X1G2-F1
#
_cell.length_a   1.000
_cell.length_b   1.000
_cell.length_c   1.000
_cell.angle_alpha   90.00
_cell.angle_beta   90.00
_cell.angle_gamma   90.00
#
_symmetry.space_group_name_H-M   'P 1'
#
loop_
_entity.id
_entity.type
_entity.pdbx_description
1 polymer ?
#
loop_
_entity_poly.entity_id
_entity_poly.type
_entity_poly.pdbx_seq_one_letter_code
_entity_poly.pdbx_strand_id
1 'polypeptide(L)'
;MSKFLKIFAPAATGAAGMLALAYTAADQFIVDIPAPIREAIAINAAVAEEARAEAEARAAELAMAGLAPSADGGYGLGRGALSEEVAAWDTDVRPDGHGLPVGSGDVFTGEEVFVERCAMCHGDFGEAVGRWPVLAGGQGTLEHEDPVKTIGSYWPYLSTVYDYVKRAMPFGDATSLSDDEVYAITAYLLYVNDLVDDDFELSNENFQDVRLPNEANFIDDDRLTTEFPAFVRPEICMENCKDAVEITMHASVLDVTPEETAAKAAAAAEAAAAAEAAPAAAVEEPAAAEPTEAAADAGPSAELIAAGEGVFRQCRSCHQVGEGARNATGPALNGVVGAQIGAVDGFRYSNTFKDANEAGDVWSADRLAEFLADPRGSMAGTKMAFAGLRTQEDIDAIIAYLSTFSR
;
A
#
# COMPACT_ATOMS: atom_id res chain seq x y z
N MET A 1 -49.40 -27.21 52.43
CA MET A 1 -49.41 -27.47 50.96
C MET A 1 -50.84 -27.49 50.40
N SER A 2 -51.60 -26.39 50.43
CA SER A 2 -53.01 -26.39 49.92
C SER A 2 -53.45 -25.10 49.19
N LYS A 3 -52.68 -24.01 49.26
CA LYS A 3 -52.99 -22.77 48.53
C LYS A 3 -52.44 -22.73 47.10
N PHE A 4 -51.38 -23.49 46.80
CA PHE A 4 -50.79 -23.57 45.45
C PHE A 4 -51.75 -24.24 44.44
N LEU A 5 -52.38 -25.36 44.83
CA LEU A 5 -53.27 -26.10 43.91
C LEU A 5 -54.49 -25.27 43.44
N LYS A 6 -54.98 -24.35 44.29
CA LYS A 6 -56.16 -23.52 44.00
C LYS A 6 -55.88 -22.38 43.02
N ILE A 7 -54.61 -22.01 42.83
CA ILE A 7 -54.19 -20.91 41.95
C ILE A 7 -53.77 -21.45 40.58
N PHE A 8 -53.06 -22.58 40.55
CA PHE A 8 -52.49 -23.11 39.30
C PHE A 8 -53.42 -24.05 38.53
N ALA A 9 -54.40 -24.69 39.19
CA ALA A 9 -55.39 -25.51 38.50
C ALA A 9 -56.21 -24.72 37.45
N PRO A 10 -56.82 -23.55 37.75
CA PRO A 10 -57.59 -22.81 36.76
C PRO A 10 -56.71 -22.26 35.61
N ALA A 11 -55.44 -21.94 35.86
CA ALA A 11 -54.51 -21.51 34.82
C ALA A 11 -54.14 -22.66 33.86
N ALA A 12 -53.90 -23.86 34.39
CA ALA A 12 -53.61 -25.04 33.57
C ALA A 12 -54.83 -25.48 32.75
N THR A 13 -56.04 -25.41 33.32
CA THR A 13 -57.27 -25.72 32.58
C THR A 13 -57.56 -24.68 31.49
N GLY A 14 -57.26 -23.40 31.73
CA GLY A 14 -57.37 -22.34 30.73
C GLY A 14 -56.40 -22.51 29.55
N ALA A 15 -55.14 -22.85 29.83
CA ALA A 15 -54.14 -23.10 28.80
C ALA A 15 -54.46 -24.34 27.95
N ALA A 16 -54.88 -25.44 28.57
CA ALA A 16 -55.33 -26.64 27.87
C ALA A 16 -56.59 -26.39 27.02
N GLY A 17 -57.52 -25.57 27.52
CA GLY A 17 -58.70 -25.15 26.76
C GLY A 17 -58.36 -24.32 25.52
N MET A 18 -57.46 -23.35 25.63
CA MET A 18 -56.99 -22.57 24.48
C MET A 18 -56.27 -23.42 23.44
N LEU A 19 -55.40 -24.34 23.86
CA LEU A 19 -54.70 -25.25 22.96
C LEU A 19 -55.65 -26.21 22.24
N ALA A 20 -56.66 -26.75 22.93
CA ALA A 20 -57.68 -27.59 22.29
C ALA A 20 -58.56 -26.80 21.30
N LEU A 21 -58.88 -25.54 21.61
CA LEU A 21 -59.63 -24.67 20.70
C LEU A 21 -58.80 -24.28 19.47
N ALA A 22 -57.51 -23.99 19.66
CA ALA A 22 -56.59 -23.69 18.57
C ALA A 22 -56.39 -24.91 17.65
N TYR A 23 -56.27 -26.11 18.22
CA TYR A 23 -56.11 -27.35 17.47
C TYR A 23 -57.38 -27.70 16.66
N THR A 24 -58.56 -27.55 17.26
CA THR A 24 -59.83 -27.84 16.57
C THR A 24 -60.24 -26.77 15.57
N ALA A 25 -59.90 -25.50 15.80
CA ALA A 25 -60.15 -24.42 14.85
C ALA A 25 -59.15 -24.40 13.67
N ALA A 26 -57.91 -24.88 13.87
CA ALA A 26 -56.92 -24.96 12.80
C ALA A 26 -57.32 -25.95 11.69
N ASP A 27 -57.98 -27.06 12.03
CA ASP A 27 -58.41 -28.08 11.06
C ASP A 27 -59.69 -27.70 10.28
N GLN A 28 -60.52 -26.79 10.79
CA GLN A 28 -61.82 -26.46 10.16
C GLN A 28 -61.73 -25.42 9.02
N PHE A 29 -60.56 -24.81 8.80
CA PHE A 29 -60.37 -23.77 7.77
C PHE A 29 -59.25 -24.07 6.75
N ILE A 30 -58.74 -25.31 6.70
CA ILE A 30 -57.76 -25.69 5.67
C ILE A 30 -58.49 -25.92 4.35
N VAL A 31 -58.36 -24.97 3.44
CA VAL A 31 -58.69 -25.16 2.02
C VAL A 31 -57.74 -26.22 1.47
N ASP A 32 -58.29 -27.28 0.87
CA ASP A 32 -57.51 -28.39 0.35
C ASP A 32 -56.50 -27.88 -0.69
N ILE A 33 -55.21 -27.92 -0.36
CA ILE A 33 -54.14 -27.35 -1.18
C ILE A 33 -54.09 -28.13 -2.50
N PRO A 34 -54.15 -27.47 -3.67
CA PRO A 34 -54.15 -28.18 -4.95
C PRO A 34 -52.93 -29.09 -5.07
N ALA A 35 -53.15 -30.31 -5.57
CA ALA A 35 -52.15 -31.38 -5.69
C ALA A 35 -50.72 -30.93 -6.09
N PRO A 36 -50.51 -30.06 -7.09
CA PRO A 36 -49.16 -29.62 -7.47
C PRO A 36 -48.42 -28.84 -6.37
N ILE A 37 -49.13 -28.09 -5.54
CA ILE A 37 -48.50 -27.36 -4.42
C ILE A 37 -48.18 -28.35 -3.28
N ARG A 38 -49.02 -29.37 -3.07
CA ARG A 38 -48.78 -30.41 -2.07
C ARG A 38 -47.54 -31.25 -2.42
N GLU A 39 -47.37 -31.56 -3.70
CA GLU A 39 -46.22 -32.29 -4.23
C GLU A 39 -44.93 -31.45 -4.15
N ALA A 40 -45.00 -30.15 -4.45
CA ALA A 40 -43.87 -29.23 -4.26
C ALA A 40 -43.46 -29.08 -2.78
N ILE A 41 -44.42 -29.04 -1.84
CA ILE A 41 -44.14 -29.01 -0.40
C ILE A 41 -43.49 -30.32 0.05
N ALA A 42 -43.97 -31.47 -0.44
CA ALA A 42 -43.38 -32.77 -0.12
C ALA A 42 -41.94 -32.92 -0.66
N ILE A 43 -41.68 -32.44 -1.88
CA ILE A 43 -40.32 -32.40 -2.45
C ILE A 43 -39.42 -31.50 -1.62
N ASN A 44 -39.87 -30.29 -1.25
CA ASN A 44 -39.07 -29.39 -0.42
C ASN A 44 -38.84 -29.94 0.99
N ALA A 45 -39.78 -30.68 1.55
CA ALA A 45 -39.60 -31.35 2.84
C ALA A 45 -38.59 -32.50 2.76
N ALA A 46 -38.62 -33.29 1.67
CA ALA A 46 -37.64 -34.36 1.43
C ALA A 46 -36.23 -33.79 1.21
N VAL A 47 -36.11 -32.71 0.43
CA VAL A 47 -34.83 -31.99 0.23
C VAL A 47 -34.32 -31.39 1.54
N ALA A 48 -35.21 -30.88 2.40
CA ALA A 48 -34.84 -30.37 3.71
C ALA A 48 -34.41 -31.50 4.67
N GLU A 49 -34.99 -32.70 4.55
CA GLU A 49 -34.59 -33.87 5.34
C GLU A 49 -33.23 -34.42 4.89
N GLU A 50 -32.97 -34.51 3.58
CA GLU A 50 -31.64 -34.84 3.03
C GLU A 50 -30.58 -33.80 3.43
N ALA A 51 -30.89 -32.51 3.30
CA ALA A 51 -29.97 -31.43 3.73
C ALA A 51 -29.70 -31.48 5.24
N ARG A 52 -30.69 -31.88 6.05
CA ARG A 52 -30.51 -32.06 7.49
C ARG A 52 -29.67 -33.30 7.80
N ALA A 53 -29.87 -34.41 7.09
CA ALA A 53 -29.06 -35.61 7.24
C ALA A 53 -27.59 -35.37 6.83
N GLU A 54 -27.35 -34.61 5.76
CA GLU A 54 -26.01 -34.18 5.35
C GLU A 54 -25.38 -33.22 6.37
N ALA A 55 -26.15 -32.29 6.95
CA ALA A 55 -25.69 -31.40 8.01
C ALA A 55 -25.35 -32.17 9.30
N GLU A 56 -26.16 -33.17 9.67
CA GLU A 56 -25.92 -34.04 10.83
C GLU A 56 -24.69 -34.93 10.60
N ALA A 57 -24.49 -35.46 9.39
CA ALA A 57 -23.29 -36.20 9.03
C ALA A 57 -22.02 -35.33 9.04
N ARG A 58 -22.08 -34.11 8.50
CA ARG A 58 -20.98 -33.13 8.59
C ARG A 58 -20.68 -32.71 10.02
N ALA A 59 -21.71 -32.54 10.86
CA ALA A 59 -21.53 -32.24 12.28
C ALA A 59 -20.86 -33.39 13.04
N ALA A 60 -21.18 -34.64 12.71
CA ALA A 60 -20.50 -35.82 13.26
C ALA A 60 -19.04 -35.91 12.81
N GLU A 61 -18.74 -35.55 11.57
CA GLU A 61 -17.38 -35.49 11.02
C GLU A 61 -16.54 -34.38 11.68
N LEU A 62 -17.15 -33.20 11.89
CA LEU A 62 -16.55 -32.07 12.62
C LEU A 62 -16.34 -32.35 14.12
N ALA A 63 -17.21 -33.15 14.74
CA ALA A 63 -17.05 -33.57 16.14
C ALA A 63 -15.88 -34.55 16.34
N MET A 64 -15.53 -35.35 15.32
CA MET A 64 -14.34 -36.21 15.33
C MET A 64 -13.05 -35.47 14.99
N ALA A 65 -13.13 -34.26 14.41
CA ALA A 65 -12.00 -33.45 13.97
C ALA A 65 -11.40 -32.52 15.06
N GLY A 66 -11.85 -32.62 16.32
CA GLY A 66 -11.25 -31.84 17.41
C GLY A 66 -11.50 -30.34 17.30
N LEU A 67 -12.76 -29.93 17.03
CA LEU A 67 -13.17 -28.54 17.21
C LEU A 67 -12.80 -28.05 18.61
N ALA A 68 -12.06 -26.95 18.63
CA ALA A 68 -11.51 -26.38 19.84
C ALA A 68 -12.60 -26.05 20.87
N PRO A 69 -12.40 -26.37 22.16
CA PRO A 69 -13.29 -25.88 23.20
C PRO A 69 -13.16 -24.35 23.30
N SER A 70 -14.26 -23.64 23.07
CA SER A 70 -14.42 -22.25 23.51
C SER A 70 -14.16 -22.17 25.01
N ALA A 71 -13.64 -21.02 25.48
CA ALA A 71 -13.66 -20.70 26.90
C ALA A 71 -15.10 -20.80 27.44
N ASP A 72 -15.25 -21.37 28.64
CA ASP A 72 -16.55 -21.54 29.29
C ASP A 72 -17.29 -20.19 29.40
N GLY A 73 -18.53 -20.12 28.92
CA GLY A 73 -19.41 -18.94 29.01
C GLY A 73 -19.49 -18.03 27.77
N GLY A 74 -18.78 -18.35 26.68
CA GLY A 74 -18.85 -17.59 25.40
C GLY A 74 -19.87 -18.13 24.38
N TYR A 75 -19.92 -17.49 23.20
CA TYR A 75 -20.78 -17.90 22.06
C TYR A 75 -20.33 -19.20 21.36
N GLY A 76 -19.29 -19.89 21.85
CA GLY A 76 -18.80 -21.13 21.22
C GLY A 76 -18.05 -20.91 19.90
N LEU A 77 -17.51 -19.71 19.67
CA LEU A 77 -16.80 -19.35 18.44
C LEU A 77 -15.29 -19.21 18.71
N GLY A 78 -14.47 -19.66 17.75
CA GLY A 78 -13.01 -19.55 17.79
C GLY A 78 -12.33 -20.58 18.69
N ARG A 79 -11.04 -20.35 18.96
CA ARG A 79 -10.22 -21.14 19.87
C ARG A 79 -9.25 -20.24 20.62
N GLY A 80 -8.66 -20.74 21.71
CA GLY A 80 -7.50 -20.09 22.32
C GLY A 80 -6.37 -19.96 21.31
N ALA A 81 -5.76 -18.76 21.23
CA ALA A 81 -4.54 -18.54 20.46
C ALA A 81 -3.39 -19.32 21.11
N LEU A 82 -2.57 -19.99 20.30
CA LEU A 82 -1.38 -20.65 20.78
C LEU A 82 -0.31 -19.59 21.07
N SER A 83 0.59 -19.88 22.01
CA SER A 83 1.67 -18.94 22.37
C SER A 83 2.55 -18.60 21.18
N GLU A 84 2.78 -19.56 20.28
CA GLU A 84 3.56 -19.36 19.05
C GLU A 84 2.87 -18.43 18.06
N GLU A 85 1.54 -18.42 18.03
CA GLU A 85 0.77 -17.54 17.14
C GLU A 85 0.74 -16.12 17.65
N VAL A 86 0.60 -15.96 18.97
CA VAL A 86 0.73 -14.65 19.60
C VAL A 86 2.13 -14.11 19.36
N ALA A 87 3.18 -14.89 19.64
CA ALA A 87 4.56 -14.45 19.43
C ALA A 87 4.89 -14.10 17.96
N ALA A 88 4.24 -14.76 16.99
CA ALA A 88 4.45 -14.46 15.57
C ALA A 88 3.77 -13.17 15.11
N TRP A 89 2.70 -12.72 15.77
CA TRP A 89 1.88 -11.59 15.33
C TRP A 89 2.04 -10.36 16.22
N ASP A 90 2.21 -10.59 17.52
CA ASP A 90 2.38 -9.60 18.57
C ASP A 90 3.87 -9.27 18.73
N THR A 91 4.30 -8.33 17.89
CA THR A 91 5.67 -7.82 17.82
C THR A 91 5.70 -6.32 18.11
N ASP A 92 4.66 -5.80 18.77
CA ASP A 92 4.53 -4.38 19.07
C ASP A 92 5.62 -3.95 20.06
N VAL A 93 6.22 -2.79 19.80
CA VAL A 93 7.17 -2.18 20.75
C VAL A 93 6.57 -0.91 21.30
N ARG A 94 6.29 -0.92 22.59
CA ARG A 94 5.63 0.18 23.29
C ARG A 94 6.63 1.23 23.76
N PRO A 95 6.19 2.47 24.03
CA PRO A 95 7.07 3.53 24.55
C PRO A 95 7.75 3.21 25.89
N ASP A 96 7.18 2.28 26.67
CA ASP A 96 7.77 1.78 27.92
C ASP A 96 8.74 0.60 27.72
N GLY A 97 9.11 0.31 26.47
CA GLY A 97 10.01 -0.77 26.05
C GLY A 97 9.41 -2.17 26.13
N HIS A 98 8.13 -2.32 26.49
CA HIS A 98 7.47 -3.62 26.41
C HIS A 98 7.45 -4.11 24.96
N GLY A 99 7.86 -5.37 24.76
CA GLY A 99 7.91 -6.02 23.44
C GLY A 99 9.27 -5.93 22.74
N LEU A 100 10.26 -5.24 23.32
CA LEU A 100 11.63 -5.23 22.78
C LEU A 100 12.23 -6.65 22.77
N PRO A 101 12.69 -7.15 21.61
CA PRO A 101 13.45 -8.39 21.55
C PRO A 101 14.87 -8.17 22.09
N VAL A 102 15.51 -9.24 22.58
CA VAL A 102 16.91 -9.19 23.02
C VAL A 102 17.81 -9.06 21.80
N GLY A 103 18.68 -8.06 21.78
CA GLY A 103 19.56 -7.77 20.65
C GLY A 103 20.27 -6.44 20.79
N SER A 104 21.18 -6.16 19.85
CA SER A 104 21.87 -4.87 19.75
C SER A 104 22.33 -4.59 18.32
N GLY A 105 22.65 -3.33 18.05
CA GLY A 105 23.23 -2.89 16.79
C GLY A 105 23.86 -1.50 16.91
N ASP A 106 25.02 -1.32 16.28
CA ASP A 106 25.75 -0.06 16.26
C ASP A 106 25.45 0.78 15.01
N VAL A 107 25.84 2.06 15.06
CA VAL A 107 25.63 3.02 13.97
C VAL A 107 26.29 2.57 12.66
N PHE A 108 27.52 2.04 12.71
CA PHE A 108 28.26 1.63 11.51
C PHE A 108 27.58 0.45 10.79
N THR A 109 27.16 -0.57 11.53
CA THR A 109 26.38 -1.70 11.00
C THR A 109 25.04 -1.18 10.46
N GLY A 110 24.42 -0.24 11.17
CA GLY A 110 23.19 0.41 10.76
C GLY A 110 23.31 1.14 9.43
N GLU A 111 24.39 1.88 9.22
CA GLU A 111 24.70 2.58 7.97
C GLU A 111 24.80 1.58 6.80
N GLU A 112 25.56 0.49 6.96
CA GLU A 112 25.72 -0.53 5.92
C GLU A 112 24.37 -1.13 5.50
N VAL A 113 23.56 -1.53 6.48
CA VAL A 113 22.23 -2.11 6.22
C VAL A 113 21.29 -1.06 5.62
N PHE A 114 21.34 0.18 6.10
CA PHE A 114 20.50 1.28 5.60
C PHE A 114 20.83 1.62 4.15
N VAL A 115 22.11 1.69 3.78
CA VAL A 115 22.55 1.92 2.39
C VAL A 115 22.09 0.78 1.48
N GLU A 116 22.18 -0.47 1.92
CA GLU A 116 21.77 -1.63 1.13
C GLU A 116 20.24 -1.71 0.95
N ARG A 117 19.46 -1.40 1.99
CA ARG A 117 18.03 -1.75 2.07
C ARG A 117 17.08 -0.56 2.09
N CYS A 118 17.54 0.64 2.40
CA CYS A 118 16.69 1.80 2.67
C CYS A 118 17.01 3.02 1.79
N ALA A 119 18.30 3.27 1.52
CA ALA A 119 18.77 4.52 0.92
C ALA A 119 18.23 4.77 -0.50
N MET A 120 17.88 3.72 -1.24
CA MET A 120 17.27 3.85 -2.58
C MET A 120 15.99 4.72 -2.58
N CYS A 121 15.29 4.78 -1.44
CA CYS A 121 14.12 5.62 -1.24
C CYS A 121 14.43 6.76 -0.28
N HIS A 122 15.14 6.48 0.81
CA HIS A 122 15.30 7.42 1.93
C HIS A 122 16.54 8.30 1.85
N GLY A 123 17.35 8.20 0.79
CA GLY A 123 18.63 8.92 0.69
C GLY A 123 19.71 8.24 1.54
N ASP A 124 20.98 8.58 1.33
CA ASP A 124 22.07 7.94 2.07
C ASP A 124 22.04 8.35 3.54
N PHE A 125 21.56 9.56 3.86
CA PHE A 125 21.51 10.16 5.20
C PHE A 125 20.08 10.39 5.71
N GLY A 126 19.08 9.73 5.12
CA GLY A 126 17.67 9.94 5.50
C GLY A 126 17.03 11.21 4.91
N GLU A 127 17.67 11.87 3.95
CA GLU A 127 17.23 13.12 3.31
C GLU A 127 16.17 12.93 2.21
N ALA A 128 15.78 11.68 1.94
CA ALA A 128 14.90 11.21 0.87
C ALA A 128 15.44 11.33 -0.56
N VAL A 129 15.00 10.41 -1.42
CA VAL A 129 15.16 10.48 -2.88
C VAL A 129 13.81 10.81 -3.51
N GLY A 130 13.76 11.92 -4.27
CA GLY A 130 12.55 12.32 -4.99
C GLY A 130 11.42 12.77 -4.04
N ARG A 131 10.32 11.99 -3.99
CA ARG A 131 9.15 12.28 -3.14
C ARG A 131 8.92 11.22 -2.06
N TRP A 132 9.92 10.40 -1.78
CA TRP A 132 9.86 9.48 -0.65
C TRP A 132 9.97 10.24 0.69
N PRO A 133 9.57 9.62 1.81
CA PRO A 133 9.64 10.26 3.12
C PRO A 133 11.07 10.61 3.54
N VAL A 134 11.23 11.85 4.02
CA VAL A 134 12.42 12.33 4.71
C VAL A 134 12.42 11.77 6.14
N LEU A 135 13.51 11.12 6.53
CA LEU A 135 13.68 10.48 7.84
C LEU A 135 14.52 11.33 8.81
N ALA A 136 15.37 12.21 8.29
CA ALA A 136 16.23 13.09 9.08
C ALA A 136 16.15 14.56 8.64
N GLY A 137 16.27 15.47 9.60
CA GLY A 137 16.21 16.92 9.38
C GLY A 137 14.90 17.58 9.83
N GLY A 138 14.70 18.86 9.53
CA GLY A 138 13.46 19.58 9.85
C GLY A 138 13.34 20.08 11.29
N GLN A 139 14.41 20.02 12.08
CA GLN A 139 14.46 20.56 13.45
C GLN A 139 14.09 22.05 13.44
N GLY A 140 13.19 22.44 14.33
CA GLY A 140 12.71 23.82 14.44
C GLY A 140 11.71 24.27 13.36
N THR A 141 11.31 23.40 12.43
CA THR A 141 10.38 23.77 11.34
C THR A 141 8.91 23.59 11.67
N LEU A 142 8.56 23.09 12.86
CA LEU A 142 7.16 22.73 13.22
C LEU A 142 6.18 23.91 13.19
N GLU A 143 6.67 25.15 13.32
CA GLU A 143 5.87 26.37 13.28
C GLU A 143 5.90 27.06 11.90
N HIS A 144 6.63 26.51 10.93
CA HIS A 144 6.71 27.09 9.58
C HIS A 144 5.41 26.85 8.79
N GLU A 145 5.25 27.59 7.69
CA GLU A 145 4.12 27.38 6.75
C GLU A 145 4.13 25.97 6.14
N ASP A 146 5.32 25.42 5.89
CA ASP A 146 5.52 24.05 5.39
C ASP A 146 6.51 23.28 6.31
N PRO A 147 6.02 22.65 7.39
CA PRO A 147 6.87 21.91 8.33
C PRO A 147 7.46 20.63 7.76
N VAL A 148 8.74 20.39 8.05
CA VAL A 148 9.43 19.13 7.72
C VAL A 148 9.43 18.22 8.96
N LYS A 149 8.51 17.25 8.96
CA LYS A 149 8.20 16.38 10.10
C LYS A 149 8.88 15.02 9.94
N THR A 150 9.98 14.82 10.66
CA THR A 150 10.84 13.62 10.58
C THR A 150 10.90 12.92 11.95
N ILE A 151 11.74 11.89 12.05
CA ILE A 151 12.01 11.20 13.31
C ILE A 151 12.56 12.20 14.34
N GLY A 152 13.65 12.92 14.00
CA GLY A 152 14.30 13.85 14.92
C GLY A 152 13.54 15.16 15.16
N SER A 153 12.67 15.59 14.24
CA SER A 153 11.93 16.85 14.41
C SER A 153 10.54 16.69 15.02
N TYR A 154 9.88 15.54 14.85
CA TYR A 154 8.47 15.40 15.17
C TYR A 154 8.12 14.16 16.00
N TRP A 155 8.77 13.02 15.79
CA TRP A 155 8.30 11.78 16.43
C TRP A 155 8.52 11.80 17.95
N PRO A 156 7.60 11.24 18.76
CA PRO A 156 7.72 11.29 20.21
C PRO A 156 8.55 10.15 20.81
N TYR A 157 8.54 8.96 20.20
CA TYR A 157 9.11 7.76 20.83
C TYR A 157 9.96 6.96 19.86
N LEU A 158 11.11 6.48 20.34
CA LEU A 158 12.00 5.59 19.61
C LEU A 158 11.35 4.22 19.33
N SER A 159 10.45 3.78 20.23
CA SER A 159 9.71 2.53 20.08
C SER A 159 8.94 2.46 18.76
N THR A 160 8.37 3.59 18.32
CA THR A 160 7.65 3.68 17.05
C THR A 160 8.59 3.50 15.86
N VAL A 161 9.83 3.97 15.95
CA VAL A 161 10.84 3.75 14.90
C VAL A 161 11.15 2.27 14.79
N TYR A 162 11.49 1.63 15.92
CA TYR A 162 11.82 0.20 15.95
C TYR A 162 10.67 -0.67 15.43
N ASP A 163 9.47 -0.54 16.01
CA ASP A 163 8.28 -1.34 15.64
C ASP A 163 7.95 -1.16 14.16
N TYR A 164 7.85 0.09 13.69
CA TYR A 164 7.48 0.37 12.31
C TYR A 164 8.51 -0.17 11.31
N VAL A 165 9.81 0.01 11.59
CA VAL A 165 10.87 -0.50 10.72
C VAL A 165 10.83 -2.03 10.70
N LYS A 166 10.73 -2.70 11.85
CA LYS A 166 10.63 -4.17 11.94
C LYS A 166 9.41 -4.71 11.18
N ARG A 167 8.27 -4.07 11.35
CA ARG A 167 6.97 -4.58 10.91
C ARG A 167 6.65 -4.23 9.46
N ALA A 168 7.10 -3.08 8.97
CA ALA A 168 6.63 -2.52 7.70
C ALA A 168 7.73 -2.14 6.71
N MET A 169 9.02 -2.23 7.10
CA MET A 169 10.14 -1.93 6.22
C MET A 169 11.03 -3.15 5.97
N PRO A 170 11.78 -3.17 4.84
CA PRO A 170 11.73 -2.24 3.71
C PRO A 170 10.42 -2.26 2.93
N PHE A 171 10.04 -1.15 2.30
CA PHE A 171 8.81 -1.08 1.51
C PHE A 171 8.86 -2.04 0.31
N GLY A 172 7.96 -3.03 0.31
CA GLY A 172 7.92 -4.10 -0.70
C GLY A 172 8.55 -5.42 -0.25
N ASP A 173 9.28 -5.42 0.87
CA ASP A 173 9.90 -6.60 1.48
C ASP A 173 9.85 -6.52 3.02
N ALA A 174 8.69 -6.12 3.55
CA ALA A 174 8.49 -5.92 4.99
C ALA A 174 8.71 -7.23 5.78
N THR A 175 9.10 -7.12 7.05
CA THR A 175 9.40 -8.26 7.96
C THR A 175 10.63 -9.10 7.58
N SER A 176 11.46 -8.60 6.66
CA SER A 176 12.69 -9.27 6.22
C SER A 176 13.90 -9.03 7.13
N LEU A 177 13.87 -7.98 7.96
CA LEU A 177 14.97 -7.59 8.84
C LEU A 177 15.00 -8.43 10.13
N SER A 178 16.18 -8.82 10.57
CA SER A 178 16.42 -9.39 11.90
C SER A 178 16.32 -8.32 13.00
N ASP A 179 16.23 -8.74 14.27
CA ASP A 179 16.11 -7.80 15.39
C ASP A 179 17.37 -6.92 15.54
N ASP A 180 18.56 -7.51 15.40
CA ASP A 180 19.84 -6.79 15.45
C ASP A 180 19.98 -5.79 14.29
N GLU A 181 19.55 -6.15 13.07
CA GLU A 181 19.52 -5.21 11.94
C GLU A 181 18.61 -4.02 12.21
N VAL A 182 17.44 -4.23 12.86
CA VAL A 182 16.55 -3.13 13.21
C VAL A 182 17.13 -2.26 14.33
N TYR A 183 17.81 -2.84 15.32
CA TYR A 183 18.57 -2.06 16.30
C TYR A 183 19.64 -1.21 15.63
N ALA A 184 20.42 -1.77 14.71
CA ALA A 184 21.48 -1.06 14.00
C ALA A 184 20.92 0.08 13.15
N ILE A 185 19.88 -0.18 12.34
CA ILE A 185 19.20 0.87 11.55
C ILE A 185 18.65 1.96 12.47
N THR A 186 18.08 1.60 13.63
CA THR A 186 17.56 2.57 14.58
C THR A 186 18.69 3.42 15.18
N ALA A 187 19.83 2.83 15.51
CA ALA A 187 21.03 3.55 15.96
C ALA A 187 21.52 4.53 14.87
N TYR A 188 21.59 4.08 13.63
CA TYR A 188 21.95 4.93 12.49
C TYR A 188 20.97 6.10 12.29
N LEU A 189 19.66 5.84 12.40
CA LEU A 189 18.64 6.89 12.31
C LEU A 189 18.73 7.92 13.44
N LEU A 190 19.16 7.51 14.64
CA LEU A 190 19.49 8.45 15.73
C LEU A 190 20.71 9.30 15.37
N TYR A 191 21.75 8.69 14.81
CA TYR A 191 22.98 9.37 14.41
C TYR A 191 22.71 10.44 13.34
N VAL A 192 22.03 10.11 12.24
CA VAL A 192 21.73 11.09 11.18
C VAL A 192 20.73 12.19 11.60
N ASN A 193 20.08 12.02 12.75
CA ASN A 193 19.26 13.06 13.39
C ASN A 193 20.02 13.85 14.46
N ASP A 194 21.34 13.70 14.56
CA ASP A 194 22.23 14.36 15.51
C ASP A 194 21.87 14.07 16.99
N LEU A 195 21.38 12.86 17.29
CA LEU A 195 20.94 12.47 18.64
C LEU A 195 21.98 11.63 19.40
N VAL A 196 22.90 10.98 18.69
CA VAL A 196 23.96 10.12 19.24
C VAL A 196 25.23 10.26 18.41
N ASP A 197 26.39 9.87 18.97
CA ASP A 197 27.68 9.83 18.27
C ASP A 197 27.79 8.59 17.35
N ASP A 198 28.82 8.57 16.49
CA ASP A 198 29.04 7.51 15.49
C ASP A 198 29.47 6.16 16.07
N ASP A 199 29.97 6.13 17.31
CA ASP A 199 30.34 4.91 18.03
C ASP A 199 29.22 4.35 18.92
N PHE A 200 28.01 4.90 18.82
CA PHE A 200 26.86 4.48 19.63
C PHE A 200 26.35 3.08 19.26
N GLU A 201 26.03 2.28 20.28
CA GLU A 201 25.37 0.98 20.16
C GLU A 201 24.02 1.01 20.88
N LEU A 202 22.94 0.72 20.14
CA LEU A 202 21.61 0.59 20.68
C LEU A 202 21.33 -0.88 21.03
N SER A 203 20.73 -1.13 22.19
CA SER A 203 20.35 -2.47 22.62
C SER A 203 19.03 -2.46 23.39
N ASN A 204 18.48 -3.64 23.64
CA ASN A 204 17.32 -3.78 24.52
C ASN A 204 17.57 -3.27 25.96
N GLU A 205 18.83 -3.12 26.38
CA GLU A 205 19.19 -2.69 27.75
C GLU A 205 19.20 -1.16 27.90
N ASN A 206 19.59 -0.42 26.86
CA ASN A 206 19.72 1.04 26.89
C ASN A 206 18.64 1.78 26.07
N PHE A 207 17.73 1.05 25.39
CA PHE A 207 16.71 1.63 24.52
C PHE A 207 15.89 2.76 25.17
N GLN A 208 15.56 2.61 26.45
CA GLN A 208 14.72 3.56 27.19
C GLN A 208 15.47 4.82 27.65
N ASP A 209 16.80 4.83 27.56
CA ASP A 209 17.61 5.98 27.91
C ASP A 209 17.58 7.06 26.81
N VAL A 210 17.21 6.67 25.59
CA VAL A 210 17.11 7.58 24.43
C VAL A 210 15.72 8.22 24.38
N ARG A 211 15.67 9.56 24.47
CA ARG A 211 14.44 10.36 24.34
C ARG A 211 14.48 11.19 23.06
N LEU A 212 13.41 11.15 22.27
CA LEU A 212 13.31 11.97 21.06
C LEU A 212 12.95 13.42 21.41
N PRO A 213 13.42 14.42 20.64
CA PRO A 213 13.26 15.83 21.00
C PRO A 213 11.81 16.31 21.18
N ASN A 214 10.85 15.66 20.51
CA ASN A 214 9.46 16.10 20.46
C ASN A 214 8.51 15.28 21.36
N GLU A 215 9.04 14.45 22.25
CA GLU A 215 8.27 13.54 23.12
C GLU A 215 7.16 14.24 23.91
N ALA A 216 7.42 15.43 24.45
CA ALA A 216 6.50 16.15 25.32
C ALA A 216 5.43 16.99 24.60
N ASN A 217 5.47 17.07 23.26
CA ASN A 217 4.69 18.05 22.49
C ASN A 217 3.46 17.45 21.79
N PHE A 218 3.00 16.30 22.26
CA PHE A 218 1.74 15.69 21.84
C PHE A 218 0.72 15.79 22.97
N ILE A 219 -0.51 16.14 22.60
CA ILE A 219 -1.64 16.24 23.53
C ILE A 219 -2.75 15.31 23.08
N ASP A 220 -3.53 14.83 24.04
CA ASP A 220 -4.81 14.21 23.74
C ASP A 220 -5.73 15.22 23.03
N ASP A 221 -6.65 14.71 22.23
CA ASP A 221 -7.62 15.52 21.51
C ASP A 221 -8.43 16.44 22.45
N ASP A 222 -8.19 17.75 22.35
CA ASP A 222 -8.80 18.76 23.20
C ASP A 222 -9.95 19.51 22.52
N ARG A 223 -10.39 19.10 21.33
CA ARG A 223 -11.41 19.81 20.53
C ARG A 223 -12.73 20.04 21.29
N LEU A 224 -13.06 19.16 22.24
CA LEU A 224 -14.24 19.33 23.11
C LEU A 224 -14.18 20.60 23.97
N THR A 225 -12.98 21.07 24.31
CA THR A 225 -12.76 22.25 25.17
C THR A 225 -12.30 23.46 24.37
N THR A 226 -11.53 23.27 23.30
CA THR A 226 -10.94 24.36 22.51
C THR A 226 -11.79 24.78 21.30
N GLU A 227 -12.35 23.81 20.58
CA GLU A 227 -13.07 24.07 19.33
C GLU A 227 -14.59 24.10 19.50
N PHE A 228 -15.16 23.11 20.16
CA PHE A 228 -16.62 22.94 20.21
C PHE A 228 -17.32 24.16 20.82
N PRO A 229 -16.84 24.73 21.95
CA PRO A 229 -17.43 25.95 22.48
C PRO A 229 -17.27 27.18 21.57
N ALA A 230 -16.22 27.22 20.75
CA ALA A 230 -15.89 28.36 19.90
C ALA A 230 -16.60 28.32 18.54
N PHE A 231 -16.71 27.12 17.94
CA PHE A 231 -17.15 26.95 16.55
C PHE A 231 -18.49 26.22 16.43
N VAL A 232 -18.86 25.37 17.40
CA VAL A 232 -20.15 24.66 17.39
C VAL A 232 -21.17 25.51 18.16
N ARG A 233 -21.84 26.40 17.42
CA ARG A 233 -22.91 27.24 17.99
C ARG A 233 -24.22 26.45 18.06
N PRO A 234 -24.96 26.53 19.18
CA PRO A 234 -26.27 25.89 19.31
C PRO A 234 -27.31 26.49 18.35
N GLU A 235 -27.14 27.75 17.98
CA GLU A 235 -28.00 28.45 17.02
C GLU A 235 -27.18 28.85 15.80
N ILE A 236 -27.65 28.41 14.62
CA ILE A 236 -27.05 28.70 13.33
C ILE A 236 -27.73 29.94 12.76
N CYS A 237 -26.97 30.86 12.17
CA CYS A 237 -27.56 32.01 11.49
C CYS A 237 -28.35 31.56 10.25
N MET A 238 -29.59 32.06 10.13
CA MET A 238 -30.49 31.71 9.02
C MET A 238 -30.70 32.85 8.03
N GLU A 239 -30.52 34.10 8.43
CA GLU A 239 -30.79 35.28 7.60
C GLU A 239 -29.71 36.35 7.81
N ASN A 240 -29.31 37.04 6.73
CA ASN A 240 -28.35 38.14 6.74
C ASN A 240 -27.02 37.81 7.45
N CYS A 241 -26.48 36.61 7.22
CA CYS A 241 -25.36 36.05 7.99
C CYS A 241 -23.97 36.61 7.66
N LYS A 242 -23.83 37.27 6.51
CA LYS A 242 -22.61 37.91 6.05
C LYS A 242 -22.97 39.15 5.23
N ASP A 243 -22.14 40.17 5.33
CA ASP A 243 -22.31 41.42 4.57
C ASP A 243 -21.80 41.30 3.13
N ALA A 244 -20.82 40.42 2.88
CA ALA A 244 -20.23 40.19 1.57
C ALA A 244 -19.80 38.73 1.40
N VAL A 245 -19.79 38.27 0.14
CA VAL A 245 -19.26 36.97 -0.29
C VAL A 245 -18.30 37.18 -1.45
N GLU A 246 -17.00 37.14 -1.14
CA GLU A 246 -15.92 37.24 -2.13
C GLU A 246 -15.28 35.87 -2.35
N ILE A 247 -14.91 35.58 -3.59
CA ILE A 247 -14.22 34.34 -3.92
C ILE A 247 -12.72 34.56 -3.71
N THR A 248 -12.12 33.81 -2.78
CA THR A 248 -10.70 33.95 -2.44
C THR A 248 -9.81 32.87 -3.06
N MET A 249 -10.38 31.73 -3.46
CA MET A 249 -9.65 30.60 -4.03
C MET A 249 -10.49 29.85 -5.05
N HIS A 250 -9.86 29.41 -6.14
CA HIS A 250 -10.47 28.56 -7.17
C HIS A 250 -9.62 27.30 -7.38
N ALA A 251 -10.19 26.12 -7.18
CA ALA A 251 -9.47 24.86 -7.42
C ALA A 251 -8.97 24.71 -8.87
N SER A 252 -9.71 25.30 -9.83
CA SER A 252 -9.32 25.34 -11.24
C SER A 252 -8.05 26.15 -11.52
N VAL A 253 -7.58 26.97 -10.56
CA VAL A 253 -6.29 27.66 -10.69
C VAL A 253 -5.13 26.71 -10.41
N LEU A 254 -5.32 25.70 -9.56
CA LEU A 254 -4.30 24.68 -9.29
C LEU A 254 -4.28 23.61 -10.38
N ASP A 255 -5.44 23.25 -10.93
CA ASP A 255 -5.59 22.35 -12.09
C ASP A 255 -4.84 21.01 -12.00
N VAL A 256 -4.77 20.43 -10.79
CA VAL A 256 -4.12 19.13 -10.51
C VAL A 256 -5.12 17.97 -10.40
N THR A 257 -6.37 18.17 -10.83
CA THR A 257 -7.41 17.12 -10.76
C THR A 257 -7.40 16.29 -12.05
N PRO A 258 -7.32 14.95 -12.00
CA PRO A 258 -7.29 14.12 -13.19
C PRO A 258 -8.47 14.36 -14.14
N GLU A 259 -8.16 14.43 -15.44
CA GLU A 259 -9.05 14.94 -16.48
C GLU A 259 -10.28 14.08 -16.82
N GLU A 260 -10.51 12.93 -16.17
CA GLU A 260 -11.75 12.14 -16.39
C GLU A 260 -13.02 12.95 -16.05
N THR A 261 -12.89 14.01 -15.25
CA THR A 261 -13.95 15.01 -15.02
C THR A 261 -13.85 16.23 -15.94
N ALA A 262 -12.66 16.62 -16.38
CA ALA A 262 -12.44 17.70 -17.35
C ALA A 262 -12.94 17.32 -18.75
N ALA A 263 -12.78 16.07 -19.19
CA ALA A 263 -13.33 15.54 -20.43
C ALA A 263 -14.87 15.53 -20.43
N LYS A 264 -15.50 15.32 -19.27
CA LYS A 264 -16.96 15.38 -19.10
C LYS A 264 -17.49 16.82 -19.10
N ALA A 265 -16.70 17.75 -18.55
CA ALA A 265 -16.97 19.19 -18.60
C ALA A 265 -16.72 19.77 -20.00
N ALA A 266 -15.67 19.31 -20.69
CA ALA A 266 -15.33 19.65 -22.06
C ALA A 266 -16.38 19.09 -23.03
N ALA A 267 -16.88 17.86 -22.84
CA ALA A 267 -17.98 17.31 -23.64
C ALA A 267 -19.30 18.08 -23.44
N ALA A 268 -19.56 18.62 -22.23
CA ALA A 268 -20.70 19.49 -21.97
C ALA A 268 -20.52 20.88 -22.60
N ALA A 269 -19.28 21.39 -22.67
CA ALA A 269 -18.93 22.63 -23.34
C ALA A 269 -18.90 22.50 -24.87
N GLU A 270 -18.46 21.35 -25.41
CA GLU A 270 -18.51 21.00 -26.83
C GLU A 270 -19.95 20.78 -27.30
N ALA A 271 -20.83 20.21 -26.48
CA ALA A 271 -22.26 20.15 -26.79
C ALA A 271 -22.90 21.55 -26.90
N ALA A 272 -22.36 22.55 -26.18
CA ALA A 272 -22.77 23.94 -26.30
C ALA A 272 -22.09 24.66 -27.48
N ALA A 273 -20.83 24.34 -27.78
CA ALA A 273 -20.06 24.94 -28.88
C ALA A 273 -20.40 24.35 -30.25
N ALA A 274 -20.82 23.08 -30.34
CA ALA A 274 -21.26 22.44 -31.59
C ALA A 274 -22.57 23.02 -32.15
N ALA A 275 -23.26 23.88 -31.40
CA ALA A 275 -24.36 24.70 -31.91
C ALA A 275 -23.89 25.93 -32.70
N GLU A 276 -22.61 26.32 -32.61
CA GLU A 276 -22.04 27.47 -33.30
C GLU A 276 -20.69 27.11 -33.95
N ALA A 277 -20.78 26.84 -35.26
CA ALA A 277 -19.73 27.03 -36.27
C ALA A 277 -18.59 25.98 -36.40
N ALA A 278 -18.59 25.36 -37.58
CA ALA A 278 -17.42 24.85 -38.30
C ALA A 278 -17.22 25.71 -39.57
N PRO A 279 -16.11 25.59 -40.33
CA PRO A 279 -14.70 25.61 -39.92
C PRO A 279 -13.84 26.53 -40.84
N ALA A 280 -12.57 26.78 -40.49
CA ALA A 280 -11.53 27.14 -41.47
C ALA A 280 -10.14 26.73 -40.97
N ALA A 281 -9.39 26.07 -41.85
CA ALA A 281 -8.11 25.41 -41.62
C ALA A 281 -6.90 26.35 -41.69
N ALA A 282 -5.78 25.96 -41.07
CA ALA A 282 -4.44 25.96 -41.69
C ALA A 282 -3.45 25.21 -40.78
N VAL A 283 -2.65 24.35 -41.41
CA VAL A 283 -1.57 23.53 -40.85
C VAL A 283 -0.26 24.27 -41.12
N GLU A 284 0.67 24.29 -40.15
CA GLU A 284 2.08 24.59 -40.41
C GLU A 284 2.98 23.61 -39.63
N GLU A 285 3.98 23.11 -40.36
CA GLU A 285 4.95 22.06 -40.08
C GLU A 285 6.30 22.71 -39.71
N PRO A 286 7.08 22.24 -38.72
CA PRO A 286 8.44 22.73 -38.53
C PRO A 286 9.44 21.94 -39.37
N ALA A 287 10.35 22.70 -39.97
CA ALA A 287 11.38 22.26 -40.89
C ALA A 287 12.48 21.40 -40.23
N ALA A 288 12.94 20.43 -41.02
CA ALA A 288 14.07 19.57 -40.78
C ALA A 288 15.41 20.32 -40.71
N ALA A 289 16.31 19.83 -39.85
CA ALA A 289 17.74 20.07 -39.93
C ALA A 289 18.42 18.79 -40.45
N GLU A 290 19.28 18.96 -41.46
CA GLU A 290 19.99 17.90 -42.18
C GLU A 290 21.18 17.31 -41.41
N PRO A 291 21.61 16.08 -41.80
CA PRO A 291 22.44 15.19 -41.00
C PRO A 291 23.93 15.34 -41.31
N THR A 292 24.79 15.08 -40.33
CA THR A 292 26.23 14.84 -40.57
C THR A 292 26.53 13.34 -40.57
N GLU A 293 27.04 12.87 -41.71
CA GLU A 293 27.47 11.50 -41.98
C GLU A 293 28.60 10.99 -41.07
N ALA A 294 28.35 9.82 -40.50
CA ALA A 294 29.18 8.61 -40.43
C ALA A 294 30.66 8.71 -40.01
N ALA A 295 30.95 8.16 -38.83
CA ALA A 295 32.10 7.29 -38.63
C ALA A 295 31.60 5.86 -38.40
N ALA A 296 31.98 4.97 -39.32
CA ALA A 296 31.69 3.55 -39.26
C ALA A 296 32.64 2.84 -38.29
N ASP A 297 32.07 1.87 -37.57
CA ASP A 297 32.70 0.62 -37.13
C ASP A 297 33.95 0.73 -36.24
N ALA A 298 33.81 1.46 -35.15
CA ALA A 298 34.43 1.06 -33.89
C ALA A 298 33.29 0.83 -32.91
N GLY A 299 33.18 -0.38 -32.34
CA GLY A 299 32.32 -0.60 -31.18
C GLY A 299 32.61 0.43 -30.08
N PRO A 300 31.72 0.58 -29.08
CA PRO A 300 31.91 1.55 -28.01
C PRO A 300 33.31 1.42 -27.39
N SER A 301 33.95 2.55 -27.08
CA SER A 301 35.33 2.53 -26.57
C SER A 301 35.41 1.76 -25.25
N ALA A 302 36.56 1.17 -24.97
CA ALA A 302 36.77 0.43 -23.73
C ALA A 302 36.57 1.33 -22.49
N GLU A 303 36.91 2.62 -22.59
CA GLU A 303 36.63 3.58 -21.52
C GLU A 303 35.13 3.79 -21.30
N LEU A 304 34.33 3.89 -22.38
CA LEU A 304 32.90 4.10 -22.29
C LEU A 304 32.17 2.87 -21.72
N ILE A 305 32.62 1.66 -22.10
CA ILE A 305 32.12 0.41 -21.53
C ILE A 305 32.41 0.33 -20.02
N ALA A 306 33.63 0.69 -19.60
CA ALA A 306 34.01 0.68 -18.19
C ALA A 306 33.23 1.72 -17.37
N ALA A 307 32.96 2.91 -17.95
CA ALA A 307 32.08 3.89 -17.34
C ALA A 307 30.65 3.34 -17.18
N GLY A 308 30.14 2.66 -18.21
CA GLY A 308 28.83 2.02 -18.21
C GLY A 308 28.67 0.91 -17.18
N GLU A 309 29.71 0.11 -16.95
CA GLU A 309 29.75 -0.86 -15.85
C GLU A 309 29.58 -0.16 -14.48
N GLY A 310 30.21 1.01 -14.32
CA GLY A 310 30.02 1.87 -13.16
C GLY A 310 28.58 2.36 -12.99
N VAL A 311 27.94 2.78 -14.08
CA VAL A 311 26.52 3.20 -14.11
C VAL A 311 25.59 2.02 -13.81
N PHE A 312 25.91 0.81 -14.27
CA PHE A 312 25.11 -0.40 -14.06
C PHE A 312 24.94 -0.77 -12.58
N ARG A 313 25.76 -0.20 -11.67
CA ARG A 313 25.53 -0.31 -10.22
C ARG A 313 24.16 0.21 -9.79
N GLN A 314 23.58 1.17 -10.51
CA GLN A 314 22.22 1.66 -10.27
C GLN A 314 21.13 0.68 -10.75
N CYS A 315 21.49 -0.26 -11.64
CA CYS A 315 20.57 -1.22 -12.24
C CYS A 315 20.62 -2.60 -11.57
N ARG A 316 21.74 -2.94 -10.91
CA ARG A 316 22.04 -4.28 -10.38
C ARG A 316 21.09 -4.80 -9.30
N SER A 317 20.37 -3.91 -8.61
CA SER A 317 19.38 -4.28 -7.60
C SER A 317 18.15 -4.94 -8.21
N CYS A 318 17.82 -4.59 -9.45
CA CYS A 318 16.64 -5.09 -10.16
C CYS A 318 17.00 -6.00 -11.33
N HIS A 319 18.16 -5.80 -11.96
CA HIS A 319 18.54 -6.44 -13.21
C HIS A 319 19.85 -7.22 -13.08
N GLN A 320 19.95 -8.27 -13.88
CA GLN A 320 21.16 -9.07 -14.01
C GLN A 320 21.62 -9.10 -15.47
N VAL A 321 22.94 -9.11 -15.66
CA VAL A 321 23.64 -9.30 -16.94
C VAL A 321 24.75 -10.34 -16.80
N GLY A 322 25.16 -10.94 -17.91
CA GLY A 322 26.23 -11.94 -17.94
C GLY A 322 25.75 -13.39 -17.89
N GLU A 323 26.69 -14.31 -17.74
CA GLU A 323 26.41 -15.74 -17.75
C GLU A 323 25.50 -16.14 -16.58
N GLY A 324 24.38 -16.78 -16.88
CA GLY A 324 23.42 -17.23 -15.87
C GLY A 324 22.49 -16.17 -15.30
N ALA A 325 22.42 -14.96 -15.91
CA ALA A 325 21.48 -13.90 -15.52
C ALA A 325 20.02 -14.40 -15.49
N ARG A 326 19.31 -14.07 -14.41
CA ARG A 326 17.89 -14.45 -14.20
C ARG A 326 17.00 -13.23 -14.03
N ASN A 327 15.71 -13.42 -14.28
CA ASN A 327 14.68 -12.45 -13.94
C ASN A 327 14.59 -12.27 -12.41
N ALA A 328 14.47 -11.02 -11.97
CA ALA A 328 14.27 -10.64 -10.57
C ALA A 328 13.17 -9.58 -10.49
N THR A 329 13.38 -8.47 -9.78
CA THR A 329 12.48 -7.31 -9.79
C THR A 329 12.30 -6.74 -11.20
N GLY A 330 13.37 -6.74 -12.00
CA GLY A 330 13.37 -6.48 -13.43
C GLY A 330 13.76 -7.72 -14.25
N PRO A 331 13.51 -7.73 -15.58
CA PRO A 331 13.94 -8.81 -16.46
C PRO A 331 15.48 -8.87 -16.57
N ALA A 332 16.01 -10.04 -16.91
CA ALA A 332 17.42 -10.15 -17.32
C ALA A 332 17.68 -9.26 -18.55
N LEU A 333 18.82 -8.57 -18.60
CA LEU A 333 19.12 -7.58 -19.64
C LEU A 333 20.10 -8.07 -20.71
N ASN A 334 20.43 -9.35 -20.72
CA ASN A 334 21.22 -9.93 -21.81
C ASN A 334 20.45 -9.81 -23.13
N GLY A 335 21.10 -9.28 -24.17
CA GLY A 335 20.47 -9.10 -25.47
C GLY A 335 19.48 -7.95 -25.56
N VAL A 336 19.38 -7.06 -24.56
CA VAL A 336 18.33 -6.03 -24.54
C VAL A 336 18.48 -4.99 -25.65
N VAL A 337 19.70 -4.65 -26.06
CA VAL A 337 19.93 -3.63 -27.10
C VAL A 337 19.53 -4.21 -28.45
N GLY A 338 18.54 -3.59 -29.09
CA GLY A 338 17.95 -4.03 -30.35
C GLY A 338 16.88 -5.13 -30.20
N ALA A 339 16.62 -5.65 -29.00
CA ALA A 339 15.56 -6.63 -28.77
C ALA A 339 14.17 -6.00 -28.79
N GLN A 340 13.16 -6.83 -29.06
CA GLN A 340 11.77 -6.44 -28.94
C GLN A 340 11.43 -6.07 -27.49
N ILE A 341 10.75 -4.94 -27.31
CA ILE A 341 10.34 -4.45 -25.99
C ILE A 341 9.39 -5.47 -25.37
N GLY A 342 9.57 -5.77 -24.08
CA GLY A 342 8.64 -6.65 -23.35
C GLY A 342 8.75 -8.14 -23.66
N ALA A 343 9.84 -8.61 -24.29
CA ALA A 343 9.93 -9.97 -24.84
C ALA A 343 10.69 -11.00 -23.96
N VAL A 344 11.26 -10.63 -22.82
CA VAL A 344 12.02 -11.60 -21.99
C VAL A 344 11.09 -12.64 -21.37
N ASP A 345 11.35 -13.91 -21.69
CA ASP A 345 10.56 -15.04 -21.24
C ASP A 345 10.48 -15.14 -19.72
N GLY A 346 9.29 -15.46 -19.22
CA GLY A 346 9.03 -15.68 -17.80
C GLY A 346 8.99 -14.42 -16.93
N PHE A 347 9.13 -13.21 -17.50
CA PHE A 347 8.98 -11.95 -16.76
C PHE A 347 7.56 -11.36 -16.93
N ARG A 348 7.00 -10.79 -15.86
CA ARG A 348 5.65 -10.22 -15.86
C ARG A 348 5.65 -8.71 -16.09
N TYR A 349 5.61 -8.30 -17.35
CA TYR A 349 5.58 -6.90 -17.78
C TYR A 349 4.33 -6.11 -17.35
N SER A 350 4.43 -4.77 -17.39
CA SER A 350 3.28 -3.85 -17.30
C SER A 350 2.50 -3.82 -18.63
N ASN A 351 1.31 -3.22 -18.64
CA ASN A 351 0.47 -3.18 -19.85
C ASN A 351 1.17 -2.40 -20.98
N THR A 352 1.76 -1.23 -20.70
CA THR A 352 2.49 -0.45 -21.72
C THR A 352 3.62 -1.24 -22.40
N PHE A 353 4.32 -2.11 -21.67
CA PHE A 353 5.36 -2.98 -22.25
C PHE A 353 4.79 -4.13 -23.09
N LYS A 354 3.59 -4.62 -22.74
CA LYS A 354 2.89 -5.62 -23.56
C LYS A 354 2.37 -5.00 -24.85
N ASP A 355 1.80 -3.80 -24.76
CA ASP A 355 1.30 -3.07 -25.92
C ASP A 355 2.44 -2.77 -26.91
N ALA A 356 3.61 -2.34 -26.40
CA ALA A 356 4.82 -2.15 -27.19
C ALA A 356 5.35 -3.47 -27.81
N ASN A 357 5.26 -4.58 -27.07
CA ASN A 357 5.60 -5.90 -27.60
C ASN A 357 4.68 -6.29 -28.77
N GLU A 358 3.37 -6.14 -28.61
CA GLU A 358 2.36 -6.43 -29.64
C GLU A 358 2.51 -5.53 -30.87
N ALA A 359 2.94 -4.28 -30.69
CA ALA A 359 3.24 -3.34 -31.76
C ALA A 359 4.53 -3.68 -32.53
N GLY A 360 5.38 -4.56 -31.99
CA GLY A 360 6.66 -4.91 -32.60
C GLY A 360 7.78 -3.90 -32.32
N ASP A 361 7.62 -3.07 -31.29
CA ASP A 361 8.62 -2.07 -30.94
C ASP A 361 9.91 -2.72 -30.43
N VAL A 362 11.05 -2.09 -30.74
CA VAL A 362 12.38 -2.58 -30.36
C VAL A 362 13.14 -1.54 -29.55
N TRP A 363 14.03 -2.00 -28.69
CA TRP A 363 14.99 -1.18 -27.96
C TRP A 363 16.12 -0.70 -28.88
N SER A 364 15.80 0.20 -29.81
CA SER A 364 16.84 0.97 -30.52
C SER A 364 17.65 1.80 -29.54
N ALA A 365 18.87 2.20 -29.92
CA ALA A 365 19.71 3.04 -29.05
C ALA A 365 18.99 4.33 -28.63
N ASP A 366 18.31 4.99 -29.57
CA ASP A 366 17.56 6.22 -29.30
C ASP A 366 16.36 5.98 -28.37
N ARG A 367 15.60 4.89 -28.60
CA ARG A 367 14.44 4.57 -27.77
C ARG A 367 14.85 4.16 -26.36
N LEU A 368 15.95 3.43 -26.24
CA LEU A 368 16.51 3.05 -24.96
C LEU A 368 17.08 4.27 -24.23
N ALA A 369 17.71 5.21 -24.94
CA ALA A 369 18.17 6.48 -24.38
C ALA A 369 17.02 7.34 -23.84
N GLU A 370 15.95 7.50 -24.62
CA GLU A 370 14.73 8.20 -24.21
C GLU A 370 14.12 7.55 -22.95
N PHE A 371 14.03 6.22 -22.95
CA PHE A 371 13.49 5.49 -21.81
C PHE A 371 14.37 5.56 -20.57
N LEU A 372 15.70 5.53 -20.72
CA LEU A 372 16.63 5.63 -19.60
C LEU A 372 16.73 7.05 -19.05
N ALA A 373 16.44 8.08 -19.85
CA ALA A 373 16.37 9.47 -19.38
C ALA A 373 15.14 9.73 -18.49
N ASP A 374 13.97 9.21 -18.90
CA ASP A 374 12.73 9.29 -18.11
C ASP A 374 11.81 8.09 -18.38
N PRO A 375 11.92 7.01 -17.58
CA PRO A 375 11.11 5.82 -17.78
C PRO A 375 9.60 6.05 -17.67
N ARG A 376 9.19 6.94 -16.75
CA ARG A 376 7.77 7.17 -16.46
C ARG A 376 7.14 8.12 -17.47
N GLY A 377 7.89 9.10 -17.96
CA GLY A 377 7.46 10.00 -19.03
C GLY A 377 7.41 9.31 -20.39
N SER A 378 8.43 8.50 -20.72
CA SER A 378 8.51 7.82 -22.03
C SER A 378 7.59 6.59 -22.16
N MET A 379 7.29 5.90 -21.06
CA MET A 379 6.37 4.75 -21.01
C MET A 379 5.46 4.82 -19.78
N ALA A 380 4.40 5.62 -19.90
CA ALA A 380 3.41 5.79 -18.85
C ALA A 380 2.83 4.45 -18.38
N GLY A 381 2.83 4.22 -17.05
CA GLY A 381 2.40 2.95 -16.46
C GLY A 381 3.46 1.84 -16.46
N THR A 382 4.72 2.16 -16.78
CA THR A 382 5.85 1.26 -16.51
C THR A 382 5.92 0.86 -15.03
N LYS A 383 6.29 -0.39 -14.76
CA LYS A 383 6.58 -0.88 -13.41
C LYS A 383 8.03 -0.58 -12.97
N MET A 384 8.87 -0.11 -13.89
CA MET A 384 10.25 0.25 -13.56
C MET A 384 10.26 1.54 -12.74
N ALA A 385 10.43 1.42 -11.42
CA ALA A 385 10.46 2.53 -10.49
C ALA A 385 11.86 3.18 -10.42
N PHE A 386 12.36 3.63 -11.57
CA PHE A 386 13.65 4.31 -11.71
C PHE A 386 13.43 5.77 -12.14
N ALA A 387 14.19 6.69 -11.54
CA ALA A 387 14.02 8.13 -11.79
C ALA A 387 14.54 8.59 -13.15
N GLY A 388 15.43 7.80 -13.77
CA GLY A 388 16.14 8.15 -15.00
C GLY A 388 17.59 8.56 -14.74
N LEU A 389 18.42 8.43 -15.77
CA LEU A 389 19.81 8.88 -15.77
C LEU A 389 19.88 10.38 -16.08
N ARG A 390 20.71 11.10 -15.31
CA ARG A 390 20.72 12.57 -15.32
C ARG A 390 21.53 13.17 -16.47
N THR A 391 22.46 12.42 -17.03
CA THR A 391 23.39 12.92 -18.04
C THR A 391 23.35 12.04 -19.29
N GLN A 392 23.53 12.67 -20.46
CA GLN A 392 23.64 11.93 -21.71
C GLN A 392 24.87 11.01 -21.71
N GLU A 393 25.95 11.42 -21.05
CA GLU A 393 27.16 10.61 -20.92
C GLU A 393 26.90 9.29 -20.18
N ASP A 394 26.12 9.31 -19.08
CA ASP A 394 25.74 8.09 -18.36
C ASP A 394 24.83 7.18 -19.21
N ILE A 395 23.92 7.78 -19.99
CA ILE A 395 23.01 7.06 -20.89
C ILE A 395 23.81 6.37 -22.00
N ASP A 396 24.72 7.07 -22.65
CA ASP A 396 25.58 6.52 -23.70
C ASP A 396 26.48 5.41 -23.14
N ALA A 397 27.02 5.62 -21.93
CA ALA A 397 27.87 4.65 -21.24
C ALA A 397 27.12 3.37 -20.90
N ILE A 398 25.91 3.45 -20.31
CA ILE A 398 25.14 2.25 -19.96
C ILE A 398 24.68 1.48 -21.21
N ILE A 399 24.29 2.18 -22.28
CA ILE A 399 23.92 1.54 -23.56
C ILE A 399 25.13 0.82 -24.17
N ALA A 400 26.30 1.45 -24.13
CA ALA A 400 27.56 0.84 -24.55
C ALA A 400 27.88 -0.44 -23.75
N TYR A 401 27.74 -0.40 -22.43
CA TYR A 401 27.95 -1.56 -21.56
C TYR A 401 26.94 -2.69 -21.82
N LEU A 402 25.65 -2.38 -21.92
CA LEU A 402 24.60 -3.38 -22.22
C LEU A 402 24.76 -4.00 -23.61
N SER A 403 25.32 -3.26 -24.56
CA SER A 403 25.63 -3.77 -25.89
C SER A 403 26.67 -4.90 -25.85
N THR A 404 27.54 -4.96 -24.84
CA THR A 404 28.50 -6.07 -24.69
C THR A 404 27.84 -7.41 -24.35
N PHE A 405 26.59 -7.38 -23.88
CA PHE A 405 25.76 -8.55 -23.60
C PHE A 405 24.73 -8.83 -24.71
N SER A 406 24.76 -8.05 -25.78
CA SER A 406 23.88 -8.20 -26.94
C SER A 406 24.69 -8.77 -28.11
N ARG A 407 24.28 -9.93 -28.63
CA ARG A 407 24.99 -10.63 -29.72
C ARG A 407 24.35 -10.37 -31.06
#